data_AF-A2ESJ2-F1
#
_entry.id   AF-A2ESJ2-F1
#
_cell.length_a   1.000
_cell.length_b   1.000
_cell.length_c   1.000
_cell.angle_alpha   90.00
_cell.angle_beta   90.00
_cell.angle_gamma   90.00
#
_symmetry.space_group_name_H-M   'P 1'
#
loop_
_entity.id
_entity.type
_entity.pdbx_description
1 polymer ?
#
loop_
_entity_poly.entity_id
_entity_poly.type
_entity_poly.pdbx_seq_one_letter_code
_entity_poly.pdbx_strand_id
1 'polypeptide(L)'
;MRGRKKLGFRGRRREGHDHGDDLRSVAEYEYGEKTYTQAEIEQAIVNAKHPFEDFGLIESKALTPSQRAITSCIEINGEYASEEILLNFLQTHWNFIGKMNIKLPNNMPDTRILHINLAVKKKQLPLFVQSPNDPLVWTVNKNPEADKATTKSSAEDVESEQTIPPSESENFSETPQQLFQDVIYQIVYDSPEGITQEKIYNEAKPFHRCPGIFSNLPLNRRVKATLLFLKSSMKVFELNGCWSCNGYIPLALSKNVDKMCIKTDDSLGKLSSLSIEDLYNLLKQRNVY
;
A
#
# COMPACT_ATOMS: atom_id res chain seq x y z
N MET A 1 37.25 -52.82 -6.06
CA MET A 1 37.92 -52.46 -7.33
C MET A 1 36.89 -51.96 -8.35
N ARG A 2 36.68 -50.64 -8.48
CA ARG A 2 36.09 -50.01 -9.68
C ARG A 2 36.71 -48.61 -9.87
N GLY A 3 37.20 -48.36 -11.07
CA GLY A 3 38.25 -47.38 -11.36
C GLY A 3 37.79 -45.92 -11.52
N ARG A 4 38.66 -45.01 -11.04
CA ARG A 4 38.62 -43.57 -11.32
C ARG A 4 39.18 -43.29 -12.72
N LYS A 5 38.36 -42.76 -13.63
CA LYS A 5 38.81 -42.15 -14.89
C LYS A 5 39.14 -40.67 -14.64
N LYS A 6 40.43 -40.31 -14.69
CA LYS A 6 40.93 -38.94 -14.79
C LYS A 6 40.63 -38.40 -16.19
N LEU A 7 39.81 -37.35 -16.28
CA LEU A 7 39.66 -36.54 -17.50
C LEU A 7 40.67 -35.39 -17.43
N GLY A 8 41.66 -35.44 -18.32
CA GLY A 8 42.67 -34.40 -18.48
C GLY A 8 42.08 -33.18 -19.18
N PHE A 9 42.04 -32.06 -18.48
CA PHE A 9 41.70 -30.76 -19.05
C PHE A 9 42.94 -30.20 -19.77
N ARG A 10 42.96 -30.30 -21.11
CA ARG A 10 43.94 -29.62 -21.96
C ARG A 10 43.61 -28.13 -21.98
N GLY A 11 44.47 -27.33 -21.34
CA GLY A 11 44.46 -25.88 -21.46
C GLY A 11 44.69 -25.45 -22.91
N ARG A 12 43.69 -24.80 -23.50
CA ARG A 12 43.89 -23.96 -24.68
C ARG A 12 44.21 -22.55 -24.18
N ARG A 13 45.50 -22.19 -24.22
CA ARG A 13 45.92 -20.78 -24.26
C ARG A 13 45.30 -20.16 -25.52
N ARG A 14 44.32 -19.28 -25.34
CA ARG A 14 43.96 -18.27 -26.35
C ARG A 14 44.72 -17.01 -25.96
N GLU A 15 45.90 -16.86 -26.55
CA GLU A 15 46.57 -15.58 -26.68
C GLU A 15 45.89 -14.82 -27.82
N GLY A 16 45.56 -13.55 -27.58
CA GLY A 16 44.81 -12.70 -28.50
C GLY A 16 43.66 -12.00 -27.79
N HIS A 17 43.97 -11.21 -26.77
CA HIS A 17 43.03 -10.23 -26.24
C HIS A 17 43.39 -8.89 -26.86
N ASP A 18 42.72 -8.64 -27.97
CA ASP A 18 42.60 -7.36 -28.63
C ASP A 18 42.05 -6.36 -27.60
N HIS A 19 42.89 -5.43 -27.14
CA HIS A 19 42.47 -4.27 -26.36
C HIS A 19 41.77 -3.30 -27.31
N GLY A 20 40.63 -3.72 -27.85
CA GLY A 20 39.63 -2.78 -28.31
C GLY A 20 39.19 -2.00 -27.09
N ASP A 21 39.55 -0.73 -27.02
CA ASP A 21 38.98 0.25 -26.12
C ASP A 21 37.46 0.18 -26.30
N ASP A 22 36.82 -0.67 -25.49
CA ASP A 22 35.38 -0.79 -25.33
C ASP A 22 34.95 0.52 -24.68
N LEU A 23 34.81 1.55 -25.52
CA LEU A 23 34.13 2.82 -25.27
C LEU A 23 32.68 2.48 -24.89
N ARG A 24 32.51 1.90 -23.70
CA ARG A 24 31.24 1.80 -23.02
C ARG A 24 30.79 3.23 -22.85
N SER A 25 29.85 3.64 -23.69
CA SER A 25 29.17 4.92 -23.56
C SER A 25 28.74 5.04 -22.11
N VAL A 26 29.31 6.02 -21.41
CA VAL A 26 28.93 6.31 -20.03
C VAL A 26 27.44 6.61 -20.08
N ALA A 27 26.64 5.78 -19.41
CA ALA A 27 25.21 6.03 -19.34
C ALA A 27 25.01 7.36 -18.57
N GLU A 28 24.47 8.34 -19.26
CA GLU A 28 24.08 9.63 -18.70
C GLU A 28 22.57 9.61 -18.42
N TYR A 29 22.19 10.15 -17.27
CA TYR A 29 20.81 10.23 -16.83
C TYR A 29 20.42 11.69 -16.63
N GLU A 30 19.27 12.09 -17.16
CA GLU A 30 18.73 13.44 -17.01
C GLU A 30 17.77 13.48 -15.82
N TYR A 31 18.07 14.36 -14.85
CA TYR A 31 17.18 14.66 -13.74
C TYR A 31 17.11 16.18 -13.55
N GLY A 32 15.94 16.76 -13.80
CA GLY A 32 15.78 18.21 -13.88
C GLY A 32 16.59 18.79 -15.04
N GLU A 33 17.40 19.82 -14.77
CA GLU A 33 18.23 20.50 -15.77
C GLU A 33 19.68 19.97 -15.84
N LYS A 34 19.98 18.90 -15.10
CA LYS A 34 21.35 18.38 -14.95
C LYS A 34 21.43 16.94 -15.44
N THR A 35 22.55 16.64 -16.10
CA THR A 35 22.96 15.27 -16.42
C THR A 35 23.84 14.73 -15.31
N TYR A 36 23.66 13.45 -15.00
CA TYR A 36 24.45 12.73 -14.00
C TYR A 36 24.93 11.41 -14.59
N THR A 37 26.18 11.08 -14.32
CA THR A 37 26.71 9.74 -14.57
C THR A 37 26.19 8.76 -13.54
N GLN A 38 26.18 7.46 -13.88
CA GLN A 38 25.82 6.39 -12.94
C GLN A 38 26.61 6.49 -11.61
N ALA A 39 27.91 6.77 -11.68
CA ALA A 39 28.77 6.85 -10.50
C ALA A 39 28.41 8.02 -9.59
N GLU A 40 28.04 9.17 -10.16
CA GLU A 40 27.58 10.33 -9.37
C GLU A 40 26.27 10.04 -8.65
N ILE A 41 25.35 9.34 -9.30
CA ILE A 41 24.08 8.94 -8.69
C ILE A 41 24.31 7.96 -7.55
N GLU A 42 25.12 6.91 -7.78
CA GLU A 42 25.44 5.92 -6.75
C GLU A 42 26.11 6.58 -5.54
N GLN A 43 27.04 7.51 -5.78
CA GLN A 43 27.70 8.27 -4.74
C GLN A 43 26.73 9.20 -3.99
N ALA A 44 25.80 9.84 -4.71
CA ALA A 44 24.75 10.66 -4.12
C ALA A 44 23.83 9.82 -3.21
N ILE A 45 23.42 8.62 -3.63
CA ILE A 45 22.61 7.70 -2.82
C ILE A 45 23.35 7.28 -1.54
N VAL A 46 24.64 6.97 -1.63
CA VAL A 46 25.45 6.56 -0.45
C VAL A 46 25.59 7.70 0.54
N ASN A 47 25.83 8.90 0.04
CA ASN A 47 26.11 10.09 0.84
C ASN A 47 24.84 10.82 1.32
N ALA A 48 23.68 10.51 0.74
CA ALA A 48 22.42 11.14 1.12
C ALA A 48 22.15 10.97 2.61
N LYS A 49 21.89 12.09 3.29
CA LYS A 49 21.49 12.14 4.69
C LYS A 49 20.17 12.86 4.79
N HIS A 50 19.27 12.33 5.62
CA HIS A 50 18.06 13.07 5.93
C HIS A 50 18.43 14.29 6.80
N PRO A 51 17.76 15.45 6.65
CA PRO A 51 17.91 16.57 7.58
C PRO A 51 17.74 16.18 9.06
N PHE A 52 16.92 15.16 9.33
CA PHE A 52 16.71 14.63 10.67
C PHE A 52 17.91 13.83 11.22
N GLU A 53 18.76 13.28 10.37
CA GLU A 53 20.03 12.69 10.79
C GLU A 53 21.01 13.81 11.16
N ASP A 54 21.07 14.88 10.37
CA ASP A 54 21.93 16.04 10.65
C ASP A 54 21.52 16.76 11.94
N PHE A 55 20.22 16.83 12.24
CA PHE A 55 19.71 17.38 13.50
C PHE A 55 19.81 16.44 14.71
N GLY A 56 20.36 15.22 14.56
CA GLY A 56 20.40 14.24 15.65
C GLY A 56 19.03 13.75 16.11
N LEU A 57 17.98 13.92 15.29
CA LEU A 57 16.63 13.45 15.62
C LEU A 57 16.50 11.94 15.43
N ILE A 58 17.34 11.31 14.58
CA ILE A 58 17.30 9.87 14.32
C ILE A 58 18.64 9.21 14.68
N GLU A 59 19.00 9.21 15.97
CA GLU A 59 20.29 8.67 16.43
C GLU A 59 20.42 7.14 16.33
N SER A 60 19.32 6.39 16.42
CA SER A 60 19.40 4.94 16.69
C SER A 60 19.16 4.04 15.47
N LYS A 61 18.62 4.57 14.37
CA LYS A 61 18.36 3.78 13.16
C LYS A 61 18.58 4.63 11.92
N ALA A 62 19.79 4.51 11.36
CA ALA A 62 20.14 5.03 10.03
C ALA A 62 19.03 4.73 9.01
N LEU A 63 18.90 5.61 8.03
CA LEU A 63 17.97 5.39 6.92
C LEU A 63 18.26 4.07 6.19
N THR A 64 17.20 3.41 5.73
CA THR A 64 17.35 2.26 4.83
C THR A 64 17.95 2.73 3.50
N PRO A 65 18.61 1.85 2.72
CA PRO A 65 19.12 2.22 1.39
C PRO A 65 18.04 2.83 0.48
N SER A 66 16.82 2.29 0.50
CA SER A 66 15.69 2.85 -0.27
C SER A 66 15.29 4.25 0.19
N GLN A 67 15.31 4.53 1.51
CA GLN A 67 15.02 5.86 2.04
C GLN A 67 16.10 6.88 1.65
N ARG A 68 17.38 6.49 1.65
CA ARG A 68 18.47 7.33 1.15
C ARG A 68 18.35 7.60 -0.35
N ALA A 69 17.98 6.59 -1.14
CA ALA A 69 17.74 6.76 -2.56
C ALA A 69 16.57 7.73 -2.85
N ILE A 70 15.48 7.66 -2.10
CA ILE A 70 14.37 8.64 -2.19
C ILE A 70 14.86 10.05 -1.83
N THR A 71 15.61 10.18 -0.72
CA THR A 71 16.17 11.47 -0.27
C THR A 71 17.05 12.08 -1.36
N SER A 72 18.00 11.31 -1.90
CA SER A 72 18.89 11.71 -2.98
C SER A 72 18.13 12.09 -4.26
N CYS A 73 17.10 11.33 -4.63
CA CYS A 73 16.28 11.65 -5.81
C CYS A 73 15.60 13.02 -5.67
N ILE A 74 15.02 13.32 -4.51
CA ILE A 74 14.37 14.60 -4.24
C ILE A 74 15.41 15.75 -4.29
N GLU A 75 16.59 15.56 -3.71
CA GLU A 75 17.67 16.56 -3.73
C GLU A 75 18.18 16.85 -5.16
N ILE A 76 18.39 15.79 -5.95
CA ILE A 76 18.83 15.88 -7.35
C ILE A 76 17.81 16.64 -8.22
N ASN A 77 16.51 16.48 -7.95
CA ASN A 77 15.42 17.14 -8.67
C ASN A 77 15.05 18.53 -8.10
N GLY A 78 15.92 19.14 -7.29
CA GLY A 78 15.69 20.50 -6.81
C GLY A 78 14.70 20.59 -5.63
N GLU A 79 14.74 19.61 -4.73
CA GLU A 79 13.97 19.50 -3.48
C GLU A 79 12.53 18.96 -3.61
N TYR A 80 12.12 18.59 -4.81
CA TYR A 80 10.76 18.11 -5.10
C TYR A 80 10.81 16.95 -6.09
N ALA A 81 9.97 15.93 -5.91
CA ALA A 81 9.81 14.86 -6.90
C ALA A 81 8.37 14.33 -6.92
N SER A 82 7.82 14.09 -8.10
CA SER A 82 6.54 13.40 -8.24
C SER A 82 6.70 11.91 -7.90
N GLU A 83 5.58 11.25 -7.61
CA GLU A 83 5.58 9.81 -7.33
C GLU A 83 6.17 8.98 -8.49
N GLU A 84 5.88 9.37 -9.74
CA GLU A 84 6.41 8.72 -10.94
C GLU A 84 7.93 8.85 -11.04
N ILE A 85 8.47 10.05 -10.79
CA ILE A 85 9.93 10.30 -10.80
C ILE A 85 10.61 9.45 -9.72
N LEU A 86 10.04 9.40 -8.51
CA LEU A 86 10.56 8.58 -7.42
C LEU A 86 10.57 7.09 -7.76
N LEU A 87 9.46 6.58 -8.31
CA LEU A 87 9.35 5.17 -8.67
C LEU A 87 10.36 4.81 -9.78
N ASN A 88 10.42 5.63 -10.83
CA ASN A 88 11.34 5.42 -11.95
C ASN A 88 12.80 5.45 -11.49
N PHE A 89 13.16 6.40 -10.62
CA PHE A 89 14.51 6.50 -10.04
C PHE A 89 14.87 5.23 -9.25
N LEU A 90 13.97 4.76 -8.39
CA LEU A 90 14.19 3.54 -7.60
C LEU A 90 14.35 2.30 -8.48
N GLN A 91 13.55 2.17 -9.54
CA GLN A 91 13.60 1.02 -10.46
C GLN A 91 14.86 1.04 -11.32
N THR A 92 15.24 2.20 -11.84
CA THR A 92 16.45 2.38 -12.66
C THR A 92 17.71 2.01 -11.88
N HIS A 93 17.80 2.46 -10.62
CA HIS A 93 18.97 2.26 -9.77
C HIS A 93 18.86 1.07 -8.82
N TRP A 94 17.86 0.20 -9.01
CA TRP A 94 17.55 -0.88 -8.06
C TRP A 94 18.69 -1.88 -7.89
N ASN A 95 19.43 -2.17 -8.98
CA ASN A 95 20.56 -3.11 -8.92
C ASN A 95 21.64 -2.67 -7.93
N PHE A 96 21.83 -1.36 -7.76
CA PHE A 96 22.75 -0.80 -6.78
C PHE A 96 22.12 -0.76 -5.39
N ILE A 97 20.90 -0.20 -5.28
CA ILE A 97 20.17 -0.06 -4.01
C ILE A 97 19.96 -1.42 -3.33
N GLY A 98 19.60 -2.45 -4.11
CA GLY A 98 19.38 -3.81 -3.63
C GLY A 98 20.65 -4.45 -3.05
N LYS A 99 21.83 -4.18 -3.62
CA LYS A 99 23.12 -4.67 -3.08
C LYS A 99 23.44 -4.07 -1.72
N MET A 100 23.00 -2.84 -1.44
CA MET A 100 23.16 -2.21 -0.13
C MET A 100 22.21 -2.80 0.92
N ASN A 101 21.17 -3.52 0.51
CA ASN A 101 20.08 -3.99 1.37
C ASN A 101 20.16 -5.50 1.63
N ILE A 102 21.11 -5.90 2.49
CA ILE A 102 21.45 -7.31 2.76
C ILE A 102 20.24 -8.15 3.26
N LYS A 103 19.21 -7.50 3.82
CA LYS A 103 18.11 -8.17 4.54
C LYS A 103 16.83 -8.36 3.73
N LEU A 104 16.64 -7.64 2.62
CA LEU A 104 15.38 -7.66 1.88
C LEU A 104 15.50 -8.53 0.62
N PRO A 105 14.46 -9.31 0.28
CA PRO A 105 14.42 -10.04 -0.98
C PRO A 105 14.57 -9.05 -2.14
N ASN A 106 15.34 -9.43 -3.15
CA ASN A 106 15.71 -8.58 -4.28
C ASN A 106 14.55 -8.39 -5.29
N ASN A 107 13.36 -8.05 -4.79
CA ASN A 107 12.20 -7.76 -5.60
C ASN A 107 12.29 -6.30 -6.05
N MET A 108 12.06 -6.06 -7.34
CA MET A 108 11.97 -4.72 -7.91
C MET A 108 10.89 -3.91 -7.16
N PRO A 109 11.16 -2.67 -6.73
CA PRO A 109 10.18 -1.84 -6.04
C PRO A 109 9.03 -1.51 -6.98
N ASP A 110 7.82 -1.63 -6.43
CA ASP A 110 6.58 -1.19 -7.05
C ASP A 110 6.00 0.02 -6.30
N THR A 111 4.87 0.53 -6.78
CA THR A 111 4.13 1.63 -6.16
C THR A 111 3.83 1.38 -4.68
N ARG A 112 3.51 0.14 -4.31
CA ARG A 112 3.21 -0.23 -2.93
C ARG A 112 4.44 -0.08 -2.04
N ILE A 113 5.60 -0.57 -2.47
CA ILE A 113 6.86 -0.44 -1.71
C ILE A 113 7.27 1.03 -1.58
N LEU A 114 7.07 1.84 -2.63
CA LEU A 114 7.30 3.27 -2.57
C LEU A 114 6.42 3.94 -1.49
N HIS A 115 5.10 3.71 -1.51
CA HIS A 115 4.18 4.27 -0.51
C HIS A 115 4.50 3.84 0.91
N ILE A 116 4.93 2.59 1.11
CA ILE A 116 5.38 2.12 2.44
C ILE A 116 6.56 2.96 2.91
N ASN A 117 7.56 3.22 2.05
CA ASN A 117 8.72 4.03 2.40
C ASN A 117 8.35 5.50 2.66
N LEU A 118 7.48 6.08 1.84
CA LEU A 118 6.99 7.45 2.00
C LEU A 118 6.20 7.66 3.29
N ALA A 119 5.44 6.65 3.73
CA ALA A 119 4.67 6.69 4.97
C ALA A 119 5.51 6.45 6.24
N VAL A 120 6.81 6.12 6.13
CA VAL A 120 7.64 5.83 7.31
C VAL A 120 7.79 7.08 8.19
N LYS A 121 7.53 6.89 9.48
CA LYS A 121 7.82 7.87 10.53
C LYS A 121 9.00 7.40 11.39
N LYS A 122 9.82 8.35 11.85
CA LYS A 122 10.89 8.12 12.83
C LYS A 122 10.66 9.07 14.00
N LYS A 123 10.59 8.53 15.23
CA LYS A 123 10.17 9.29 16.43
C LYS A 123 8.87 10.10 16.22
N GLN A 124 7.88 9.50 15.55
CA GLN A 124 6.60 10.12 15.16
C GLN A 124 6.68 11.24 14.11
N LEU A 125 7.86 11.57 13.59
CA LEU A 125 8.02 12.54 12.52
C LEU A 125 8.05 11.83 11.16
N PRO A 126 7.24 12.25 10.18
CA PRO A 126 7.31 11.71 8.82
C PRO A 126 8.62 12.14 8.17
N LEU A 127 9.29 11.20 7.48
CA LEU A 127 10.51 11.51 6.74
C LEU A 127 10.19 12.31 5.47
N PHE A 128 9.14 11.93 4.76
CA PHE A 128 8.74 12.56 3.52
C PHE A 128 7.35 13.18 3.70
N VAL A 129 7.17 14.39 3.17
CA VAL A 129 5.90 15.13 3.25
C VAL A 129 5.52 15.61 1.87
N GLN A 130 4.22 15.65 1.60
CA GLN A 130 3.71 16.22 0.36
C GLN A 130 3.90 17.74 0.38
N SER A 131 4.21 18.32 -0.77
CA SER A 131 4.35 19.77 -0.90
C SER A 131 3.01 20.45 -0.56
N PRO A 132 3.01 21.55 0.23
CA PRO A 132 1.78 22.27 0.54
C PRO A 132 1.14 22.91 -0.70
N ASN A 133 1.95 23.19 -1.73
CA ASN A 133 1.49 23.78 -2.98
C ASN A 133 0.97 22.72 -3.97
N ASP A 134 1.45 21.47 -3.87
CA ASP A 134 1.06 20.38 -4.76
C ASP A 134 1.09 19.02 -4.03
N PRO A 135 -0.08 18.44 -3.72
CA PRO A 135 -0.19 17.13 -3.08
C PRO A 135 0.39 15.96 -3.88
N LEU A 136 0.64 16.11 -5.20
CA LEU A 136 1.20 15.07 -6.05
C LEU A 136 2.73 15.00 -5.99
N VAL A 137 3.35 15.98 -5.32
CA VAL A 137 4.79 16.13 -5.24
C VAL A 137 5.26 15.90 -3.81
N TRP A 138 6.35 15.17 -3.66
CA TRP A 138 6.95 14.82 -2.39
C TRP A 138 8.22 15.62 -2.15
N THR A 139 8.46 15.92 -0.87
CA THR A 139 9.62 16.65 -0.37
C THR A 139 10.22 15.93 0.83
N VAL A 140 11.50 16.20 1.09
CA VAL A 140 12.17 15.75 2.31
C VAL A 140 11.73 16.64 3.47
N ASN A 141 11.30 16.04 4.58
CA ASN A 141 10.86 16.82 5.73
C ASN A 141 12.06 17.49 6.41
N LYS A 142 12.13 18.82 6.26
CA LYS A 142 13.17 19.66 6.87
C LYS A 142 12.74 20.25 8.21
N ASN A 143 11.45 20.22 8.57
CA ASN A 143 10.94 20.92 9.74
C ASN A 143 10.37 19.94 10.80
N PRO A 144 11.13 19.65 11.87
CA PRO A 144 10.66 18.75 12.93
C PRO A 144 9.53 19.34 13.79
N GLU A 145 9.28 20.65 13.73
CA GLU A 145 8.28 21.33 14.55
C GLU A 145 6.94 21.54 13.85
N ALA A 146 6.94 21.64 12.52
CA ALA A 146 5.73 21.92 11.73
C ALA A 146 4.62 20.87 11.92
N ASP A 147 4.97 19.60 12.08
CA ASP A 147 3.98 18.51 12.13
C ASP A 147 3.32 18.29 13.50
N LYS A 148 3.83 18.93 14.55
CA LYS A 148 3.15 18.91 15.86
C LYS A 148 1.85 19.73 15.86
N ALA A 149 1.72 20.70 14.95
CA ALA A 149 0.53 21.56 14.86
C ALA A 149 -0.63 20.89 14.10
N THR A 150 -0.35 20.12 13.06
CA THR A 150 -1.39 19.59 12.14
C THR A 150 -2.11 18.36 12.68
N THR A 151 -1.56 17.67 13.69
CA THR A 151 -2.16 16.43 14.22
C THR A 151 -3.07 16.67 15.45
N LYS A 152 -3.34 17.92 15.84
CA LYS A 152 -4.24 18.26 16.96
C LYS A 152 -5.60 18.83 16.57
N SER A 153 -5.87 19.07 15.29
CA SER A 153 -7.18 19.58 14.84
C SER A 153 -8.10 18.44 14.39
N SER A 154 -8.59 17.62 15.33
CA SER A 154 -9.82 16.81 15.16
C SER A 154 -10.17 16.02 16.42
N ALA A 155 -10.27 16.70 17.56
CA ALA A 155 -11.08 16.26 18.71
C ALA A 155 -11.01 17.33 19.80
N GLU A 156 -11.77 18.42 19.67
CA GLU A 156 -12.20 19.20 20.83
C GLU A 156 -13.43 20.04 20.46
N ASP A 157 -14.50 19.78 21.22
CA ASP A 157 -15.73 20.53 21.32
C ASP A 157 -15.48 22.03 21.43
N VAL A 158 -16.14 22.80 20.56
CA VAL A 158 -16.38 24.22 20.80
C VAL A 158 -17.89 24.43 20.76
N GLU A 159 -18.47 24.27 21.94
CA GLU A 159 -19.76 24.83 22.31
C GLU A 159 -19.61 26.36 22.30
N SER A 160 -20.34 27.04 21.42
CA SER A 160 -20.43 28.49 21.40
C SER A 160 -21.84 28.88 21.01
N GLU A 161 -22.58 29.34 22.01
CA GLU A 161 -23.90 29.95 21.92
C GLU A 161 -23.92 31.06 20.85
N GLN A 162 -24.75 30.88 19.82
CA GLN A 162 -25.26 31.99 19.02
C GLN A 162 -26.77 31.81 18.78
N THR A 163 -27.50 32.65 19.51
CA THR A 163 -28.76 33.36 19.20
C THR A 163 -29.66 32.80 18.09
N ILE A 164 -30.82 32.32 18.56
CA ILE A 164 -31.99 31.83 17.84
C ILE A 164 -32.67 32.97 17.05
N PRO A 165 -32.90 32.84 15.72
CA PRO A 165 -34.00 33.48 15.02
C PRO A 165 -35.26 32.58 15.07
N PRO A 166 -36.48 33.17 15.08
CA PRO A 166 -37.71 32.44 15.36
C PRO A 166 -38.14 31.57 14.17
N SER A 167 -38.09 30.26 14.41
CA SER A 167 -39.12 29.25 14.16
C SER A 167 -40.10 29.51 12.99
N GLU A 168 -39.77 28.93 11.83
CA GLU A 168 -40.78 28.25 11.00
C GLU A 168 -40.72 26.77 11.36
N SER A 169 -41.73 26.31 12.10
CA SER A 169 -41.88 24.93 12.56
C SER A 169 -42.21 24.01 11.39
N GLU A 170 -41.20 23.59 10.63
CA GLU A 170 -41.30 22.40 9.81
C GLU A 170 -41.22 21.18 10.74
N ASN A 171 -42.31 20.41 10.78
CA ASN A 171 -42.37 19.09 11.40
C ASN A 171 -41.37 18.16 10.70
N PHE A 172 -40.09 18.22 11.10
CA PHE A 172 -39.13 17.18 10.79
C PHE A 172 -39.55 15.94 11.59
N SER A 173 -40.28 15.05 10.93
CA SER A 173 -40.37 13.67 11.38
C SER A 173 -38.95 13.15 11.53
N GLU A 174 -38.56 12.82 12.76
CA GLU A 174 -37.32 12.10 13.08
C GLU A 174 -37.36 10.73 12.42
N THR A 175 -37.09 10.71 11.12
CA THR A 175 -36.83 9.48 10.41
C THR A 175 -35.50 8.95 10.95
N PRO A 176 -35.43 7.68 11.38
CA PRO A 176 -34.21 7.10 11.89
C PRO A 176 -33.07 7.34 10.90
N GLN A 177 -32.02 8.04 11.32
CA GLN A 177 -30.89 8.32 10.44
C GLN A 177 -30.26 6.99 10.00
N GLN A 178 -30.40 6.68 8.72
CA GLN A 178 -29.88 5.45 8.15
C GLN A 178 -28.34 5.51 8.10
N LEU A 179 -27.68 4.47 8.62
CA LEU A 179 -26.22 4.37 8.57
C LEU A 179 -25.76 3.96 7.16
N PHE A 180 -24.64 4.52 6.71
CA PHE A 180 -24.11 4.30 5.37
C PHE A 180 -23.80 2.83 5.09
N GLN A 181 -23.30 2.08 6.08
CA GLN A 181 -23.05 0.65 5.91
C GLN A 181 -24.33 -0.17 5.68
N ASP A 182 -25.45 0.27 6.24
CA ASP A 182 -26.75 -0.39 6.05
C ASP A 182 -27.30 -0.08 4.67
N VAL A 183 -27.09 1.14 4.16
CA VAL A 183 -27.38 1.50 2.76
C VAL A 183 -26.60 0.62 1.80
N ILE A 184 -25.28 0.47 1.99
CA ILE A 184 -24.45 -0.38 1.12
C ILE A 184 -24.90 -1.84 1.17
N TYR A 185 -25.21 -2.35 2.37
CA TYR A 185 -25.75 -3.70 2.50
C TYR A 185 -27.07 -3.87 1.75
N GLN A 186 -27.99 -2.90 1.88
CA GLN A 186 -29.28 -2.92 1.20
C GLN A 186 -29.13 -2.92 -0.33
N ILE A 187 -28.26 -2.07 -0.90
CA ILE A 187 -27.96 -2.04 -2.34
C ILE A 187 -27.50 -3.42 -2.85
N VAL A 188 -26.63 -4.09 -2.11
CA VAL A 188 -26.15 -5.44 -2.47
C VAL A 188 -27.24 -6.49 -2.27
N TYR A 189 -28.08 -6.34 -1.25
CA TYR A 189 -29.19 -7.25 -0.95
C TYR A 189 -30.27 -7.22 -2.03
N ASP A 190 -30.61 -6.03 -2.54
CA ASP A 190 -31.62 -5.83 -3.58
C ASP A 190 -31.16 -6.29 -4.97
N SER A 191 -29.90 -6.74 -5.10
CA SER A 191 -29.29 -7.21 -6.35
C SER A 191 -28.97 -8.71 -6.29
N PRO A 192 -29.96 -9.62 -6.45
CA PRO A 192 -29.76 -11.06 -6.28
C PRO A 192 -28.82 -11.68 -7.33
N GLU A 193 -28.68 -11.05 -8.49
CA GLU A 193 -27.74 -11.49 -9.55
C GLU A 193 -26.28 -11.06 -9.29
N GLY A 194 -26.06 -10.32 -8.21
CA GLY A 194 -24.80 -9.65 -7.90
C GLY A 194 -24.68 -8.29 -8.57
N ILE A 195 -23.86 -7.42 -7.96
CA ILE A 195 -23.70 -6.03 -8.37
C ILE A 195 -22.22 -5.65 -8.41
N THR A 196 -21.79 -4.93 -9.44
CA THR A 196 -20.40 -4.46 -9.56
C THR A 196 -20.13 -3.32 -8.58
N GLN A 197 -18.87 -3.16 -8.15
CA GLN A 197 -18.49 -2.07 -7.24
C GLN A 197 -18.82 -0.68 -7.82
N GLU A 198 -18.68 -0.50 -9.14
CA GLU A 198 -19.01 0.75 -9.83
C GLU A 198 -20.51 1.08 -9.74
N LYS A 199 -21.37 0.08 -9.92
CA LYS A 199 -22.82 0.26 -9.80
C LYS A 199 -23.23 0.56 -8.36
N ILE A 200 -22.64 -0.13 -7.37
CA ILE A 200 -22.83 0.18 -5.93
C ILE A 200 -22.44 1.64 -5.65
N TYR A 201 -21.31 2.10 -6.17
CA TYR A 201 -20.87 3.49 -5.98
C TYR A 201 -21.88 4.51 -6.52
N ASN A 202 -22.42 4.27 -7.72
CA ASN A 202 -23.41 5.15 -8.33
C ASN A 202 -24.72 5.19 -7.54
N GLU A 203 -25.20 4.05 -7.05
CA GLU A 203 -26.40 3.95 -6.22
C GLU A 203 -26.20 4.53 -4.81
N ALA A 204 -24.99 4.48 -4.26
CA ALA A 204 -24.65 5.07 -2.96
C ALA A 204 -24.46 6.59 -2.98
N LYS A 205 -24.36 7.22 -4.17
CA LYS A 205 -24.07 8.66 -4.33
C LYS A 205 -25.06 9.60 -3.62
N PRO A 206 -26.38 9.35 -3.64
CA PRO A 206 -27.35 10.15 -2.88
C PRO A 206 -27.11 10.11 -1.36
N PHE A 207 -26.50 9.03 -0.87
CA PHE A 207 -26.31 8.75 0.55
C PHE A 207 -24.90 9.12 1.06
N HIS A 208 -24.09 9.85 0.29
CA HIS A 208 -22.70 10.13 0.66
C HIS A 208 -22.53 10.85 2.01
N ARG A 209 -23.56 11.59 2.47
CA ARG A 209 -23.57 12.30 3.76
C ARG A 209 -24.09 11.47 4.93
N CYS A 210 -24.64 10.28 4.69
CA CYS A 210 -25.11 9.43 5.77
C CYS A 210 -23.95 9.11 6.74
N PRO A 211 -24.19 9.09 8.07
CA PRO A 211 -23.17 8.73 9.04
C PRO A 211 -22.74 7.26 8.89
N GLY A 212 -21.56 6.88 9.38
CA GLY A 212 -21.12 5.47 9.34
C GLY A 212 -19.64 5.29 9.68
N ILE A 213 -19.20 4.02 9.71
CA ILE A 213 -17.89 3.59 10.23
C ILE A 213 -16.70 4.30 9.56
N PHE A 214 -16.84 4.61 8.26
CA PHE A 214 -15.77 5.20 7.44
C PHE A 214 -16.12 6.60 6.93
N SER A 215 -16.78 7.43 7.76
CA SER A 215 -17.26 8.78 7.40
C SER A 215 -16.17 9.71 6.83
N ASN A 216 -14.92 9.56 7.26
CA ASN A 216 -13.80 10.42 6.85
C ASN A 216 -13.20 10.08 5.47
N LEU A 217 -13.67 9.01 4.82
CA LEU A 217 -13.14 8.59 3.51
C LEU A 217 -13.95 9.21 2.35
N PRO A 218 -13.30 9.56 1.23
CA PRO A 218 -14.01 9.89 -0.02
C PRO A 218 -14.94 8.75 -0.43
N LEU A 219 -16.11 9.06 -1.00
CA LEU A 219 -17.20 8.10 -1.27
C LEU A 219 -16.73 6.78 -1.91
N ASN A 220 -15.86 6.84 -2.93
CA ASN A 220 -15.36 5.64 -3.60
C ASN A 220 -14.56 4.73 -2.64
N ARG A 221 -13.64 5.31 -1.86
CA ARG A 221 -12.87 4.57 -0.84
C ARG A 221 -13.78 4.09 0.30
N ARG A 222 -14.78 4.89 0.67
CA ARG A 222 -15.78 4.57 1.69
C ARG A 222 -16.62 3.35 1.31
N VAL A 223 -17.11 3.27 0.07
CA VAL A 223 -17.83 2.11 -0.47
C VAL A 223 -16.94 0.87 -0.40
N LYS A 224 -15.71 0.94 -0.91
CA LYS A 224 -14.77 -0.19 -0.91
C LYS A 224 -14.46 -0.69 0.51
N ALA A 225 -14.16 0.21 1.45
CA ALA A 225 -13.89 -0.14 2.84
C ALA A 225 -15.12 -0.79 3.51
N THR A 226 -16.32 -0.28 3.23
CA THR A 226 -17.59 -0.81 3.74
C THR A 226 -17.85 -2.23 3.22
N LEU A 227 -17.63 -2.49 1.93
CA LEU A 227 -17.77 -3.83 1.34
C LEU A 227 -16.80 -4.83 1.98
N LEU A 228 -15.55 -4.44 2.22
CA LEU A 228 -14.57 -5.28 2.92
C LEU A 228 -15.00 -5.58 4.36
N PHE A 229 -15.53 -4.59 5.08
CA PHE A 229 -16.08 -4.77 6.43
C PHE A 229 -17.29 -5.72 6.45
N LEU A 230 -18.20 -5.58 5.49
CA LEU A 230 -19.34 -6.49 5.34
C LEU A 230 -18.89 -7.91 4.97
N LYS A 231 -17.83 -8.04 4.16
CA LYS A 231 -17.21 -9.32 3.78
C LYS A 231 -16.57 -10.02 4.97
N SER A 232 -15.81 -9.30 5.80
CA SER A 232 -15.21 -9.87 7.02
C SER A 232 -16.26 -10.31 8.04
N SER A 233 -17.45 -9.68 8.01
CA SER A 233 -18.60 -10.05 8.84
C SER A 233 -19.46 -11.16 8.22
N MET A 234 -19.03 -11.77 7.11
CA MET A 234 -19.78 -12.79 6.37
C MET A 234 -21.21 -12.37 6.00
N LYS A 235 -21.44 -11.08 5.73
CA LYS A 235 -22.74 -10.57 5.25
C LYS A 235 -22.84 -10.57 3.73
N VAL A 236 -21.71 -10.27 3.07
CA VAL A 236 -21.57 -10.24 1.61
C VAL A 236 -20.33 -11.02 1.18
N PHE A 237 -20.27 -11.40 -0.08
CA PHE A 237 -19.11 -11.99 -0.72
C PHE A 237 -18.89 -11.38 -2.11
N GLU A 238 -17.72 -11.67 -2.68
CA GLU A 238 -17.35 -11.20 -4.02
C GLU A 238 -17.04 -12.42 -4.89
N LEU A 239 -17.65 -12.48 -6.07
CA LEU A 239 -17.44 -13.54 -7.05
C LEU A 239 -17.37 -12.91 -8.44
N ASN A 240 -16.26 -13.15 -9.15
CA ASN A 240 -16.04 -12.64 -10.51
C ASN A 240 -16.21 -11.11 -10.64
N GLY A 241 -15.81 -10.35 -9.60
CA GLY A 241 -15.93 -8.88 -9.58
C GLY A 241 -17.33 -8.35 -9.25
N CYS A 242 -18.30 -9.23 -8.99
CA CYS A 242 -19.64 -8.88 -8.51
C CYS A 242 -19.76 -9.18 -7.02
N TRP A 243 -20.46 -8.29 -6.30
CA TRP A 243 -20.77 -8.41 -4.88
C TRP A 243 -22.19 -8.94 -4.70
N SER A 244 -22.37 -9.90 -3.78
CA SER A 244 -23.66 -10.53 -3.49
C SER A 244 -23.81 -10.79 -2.00
N CYS A 245 -25.06 -10.86 -1.51
CA CYS A 245 -25.36 -11.24 -0.13
C CYS A 245 -25.31 -12.77 0.06
N ASN A 246 -24.84 -13.23 1.22
CA ASN A 246 -24.75 -14.67 1.54
C ASN A 246 -26.09 -15.42 1.53
N GLY A 247 -27.23 -14.71 1.64
CA GLY A 247 -28.57 -15.29 1.51
C GLY A 247 -28.95 -15.72 0.08
N TYR A 248 -28.22 -15.24 -0.93
CA TYR A 248 -28.51 -15.44 -2.35
C TYR A 248 -27.38 -16.17 -3.06
N ILE A 249 -26.81 -17.23 -2.47
CA ILE A 249 -25.89 -18.09 -3.21
C ILE A 249 -26.70 -18.74 -4.34
N PRO A 250 -26.42 -18.46 -5.63
CA PRO A 250 -27.16 -19.09 -6.71
C PRO A 250 -26.99 -20.60 -6.58
N LEU A 251 -28.08 -21.37 -6.66
CA LEU A 251 -28.08 -22.84 -6.54
C LEU A 251 -27.05 -23.50 -7.48
N ALA A 252 -26.69 -22.86 -8.59
CA ALA A 252 -25.65 -23.29 -9.51
C ALA A 252 -24.22 -23.26 -8.91
N LEU A 253 -23.95 -22.34 -7.97
CA LEU A 253 -22.66 -22.20 -7.27
C LEU A 253 -22.58 -23.01 -5.97
N SER A 254 -23.72 -23.38 -5.39
CA SER A 254 -23.79 -24.20 -4.16
C SER A 254 -22.94 -25.48 -4.25
N LYS A 255 -22.84 -26.10 -5.44
CA LYS A 255 -22.04 -27.32 -5.66
C LYS A 255 -20.53 -27.13 -5.44
N ASN A 256 -20.02 -25.89 -5.54
CA ASN A 256 -18.62 -25.56 -5.27
C ASN A 256 -18.43 -24.86 -3.91
N VAL A 257 -19.43 -24.13 -3.41
CA VAL A 257 -19.35 -23.45 -2.10
C VAL A 257 -19.29 -24.45 -0.94
N ASP A 258 -19.92 -25.62 -1.07
CA ASP A 258 -19.79 -26.72 -0.09
C ASP A 258 -18.34 -27.20 0.11
N LYS A 259 -17.41 -26.90 -0.81
CA LYS A 259 -15.98 -27.19 -0.65
C LYS A 259 -15.21 -26.07 0.06
N MET A 260 -15.69 -24.83 0.02
CA MET A 260 -14.98 -23.65 0.54
C MET A 260 -15.42 -23.24 1.95
N CYS A 261 -16.68 -23.46 2.32
CA CYS A 261 -17.16 -23.14 3.66
C CYS A 261 -16.93 -24.33 4.61
N ILE A 262 -16.19 -24.10 5.70
CA ILE A 262 -16.16 -25.04 6.83
C ILE A 262 -17.55 -25.00 7.46
N LYS A 263 -18.37 -26.03 7.23
CA LYS A 263 -19.68 -26.16 7.89
C LYS A 263 -19.45 -26.15 9.41
N THR A 264 -19.91 -25.08 10.05
CA THR A 264 -19.66 -24.76 11.46
C THR A 264 -20.50 -25.57 12.44
N ASP A 265 -21.44 -26.39 11.97
CA ASP A 265 -22.47 -26.94 12.85
C ASP A 265 -22.03 -28.09 13.78
N ASP A 266 -20.83 -28.66 13.61
CA ASP A 266 -20.34 -29.70 14.55
C ASP A 266 -18.81 -29.75 14.73
N SER A 267 -18.09 -28.78 14.13
CA SER A 267 -16.62 -28.83 14.01
C SER A 267 -15.88 -27.74 14.78
N LEU A 268 -16.58 -26.76 15.36
CA LEU A 268 -15.97 -25.69 16.16
C LEU A 268 -15.28 -26.24 17.43
N GLY A 269 -15.83 -27.27 18.06
CA GLY A 269 -15.19 -27.94 19.20
C GLY A 269 -13.94 -28.75 18.82
N LYS A 270 -13.84 -29.22 17.57
CA LYS A 270 -12.67 -29.95 17.06
C LYS A 270 -11.54 -29.02 16.58
N LEU A 271 -11.87 -27.81 16.14
CA LEU A 271 -10.88 -26.81 15.71
C LEU A 271 -9.96 -26.37 16.85
N SER A 272 -10.48 -26.21 18.06
CA SER A 272 -9.67 -25.89 19.25
C SER A 272 -8.74 -27.03 19.71
N SER A 273 -8.98 -28.26 19.26
CA SER A 273 -8.16 -29.43 19.63
C SER A 273 -7.15 -29.86 18.56
N LEU A 274 -7.15 -29.22 17.38
CA LEU A 274 -6.25 -29.56 16.29
C LEU A 274 -4.86 -28.97 16.55
N SER A 275 -3.81 -29.77 16.33
CA SER A 275 -2.46 -29.25 16.31
C SER A 275 -2.26 -28.32 15.10
N ILE A 276 -1.24 -27.45 15.16
CA ILE A 276 -0.91 -26.55 14.04
C ILE A 276 -0.64 -27.35 12.75
N GLU A 277 0.00 -28.51 12.87
CA GLU A 277 0.30 -29.40 11.75
C GLU A 277 -0.98 -29.95 11.10
N ASP A 278 -1.95 -30.36 11.92
CA ASP A 278 -3.22 -30.89 11.43
C ASP A 278 -4.07 -29.80 10.77
N LEU A 279 -4.06 -28.60 11.35
CA LEU A 279 -4.72 -27.44 10.76
C LEU A 279 -4.11 -27.11 9.39
N TYR A 280 -2.78 -27.13 9.29
CA TYR A 280 -2.07 -26.89 8.03
C TYR A 280 -2.40 -27.96 6.98
N ASN A 281 -2.39 -29.25 7.35
CA ASN A 281 -2.76 -30.34 6.46
C ASN A 281 -4.22 -30.25 5.99
N LEU A 282 -5.13 -29.81 6.86
CA LEU A 282 -6.53 -29.62 6.56
C LEU A 282 -6.74 -28.46 5.57
N LEU A 283 -6.04 -27.33 5.77
CA LEU A 283 -6.05 -26.21 4.82
C LEU A 283 -5.45 -26.60 3.46
N LYS A 284 -4.36 -27.39 3.47
CA LYS A 284 -3.70 -27.91 2.26
C LYS A 284 -4.59 -28.88 1.48
N GLN A 285 -5.30 -29.78 2.15
CA GLN A 285 -6.26 -30.69 1.50
C GLN A 285 -7.41 -29.96 0.81
N ARG A 286 -7.76 -28.75 1.29
CA ARG A 286 -8.86 -27.94 0.74
C ARG A 286 -8.42 -26.92 -0.32
N ASN A 287 -7.14 -26.91 -0.73
CA ASN A 287 -6.60 -25.94 -1.69
C ASN A 287 -6.89 -24.47 -1.32
N VAL A 288 -6.79 -24.15 -0.03
CA VAL A 288 -6.89 -22.75 0.46
C VAL A 288 -5.54 -22.01 0.30
N TYR A 289 -4.48 -22.72 -0.10
CA TYR A 289 -3.15 -22.23 -0.45
C TYR A 289 -2.78 -22.62 -1.87
#